data_AF-A0A1Y4CLJ2-F1
#
_entry.id   AF-A0A1Y4CLJ2-F1
#
_cell.length_a   1.000
_cell.length_b   1.000
_cell.length_c   1.000
_cell.angle_alpha   90.00
_cell.angle_beta   90.00
_cell.angle_gamma   90.00
#
_symmetry.space_group_name_H-M   'P 1'
#
loop_
_entity.id
_entity.type
_entity.pdbx_description
1 polymer ?
#
loop_
_entity_poly.entity_id
_entity_poly.type
_entity_poly.pdbx_seq_one_letter_code
_entity_poly.pdbx_strand_id
1 'polypeptide(L)'
;MSMGTVSSLYGNLREDLVIEGHADTVAEEIAAAFGVSAPYLKSWLRHLTMVRNICAHHNRFYNRLLKTRPRMLRRDKKWSSSREFPTFITLKRIYEVSWVDEWEEELRALDSLISSYPSVSLRPMGFPSNWREVLGVDPPSTHES
;
A
#
# COMPACT_ATOMS: atom_id res chain seq x y z
N MET A 1 -0.57 -11.20 11.94
CA MET A 1 0.28 -10.23 12.66
C MET A 1 -0.58 -9.19 13.37
N SER A 2 -0.22 -8.77 14.59
CA SER A 2 -0.99 -7.81 15.41
C SER A 2 -0.56 -6.37 15.16
N MET A 3 -1.50 -5.43 15.33
CA MET A 3 -1.34 -3.98 15.12
C MET A 3 -0.27 -3.31 15.99
N GLY A 4 -0.02 -3.86 17.17
CA GLY A 4 1.07 -3.41 18.04
C GLY A 4 2.45 -3.68 17.42
N THR A 5 2.55 -4.74 16.61
CA THR A 5 3.80 -5.14 15.94
C THR A 5 4.16 -4.18 14.81
N VAL A 6 3.19 -3.73 14.00
CA VAL A 6 3.45 -2.75 12.91
C VAL A 6 3.73 -1.36 13.47
N SER A 7 3.02 -0.93 14.52
CA SER A 7 3.27 0.35 15.17
C SER A 7 4.58 0.36 15.96
N SER A 8 4.98 -0.78 16.55
CA SER A 8 6.30 -0.96 17.15
C SER A 8 7.39 -1.04 16.10
N LEU A 9 7.18 -1.71 14.96
CA LEU A 9 8.10 -1.68 13.81
C LEU A 9 8.34 -0.24 13.35
N TYR A 10 7.28 0.57 13.21
CA TYR A 10 7.39 1.99 12.89
C TYR A 10 8.12 2.81 13.97
N GLY A 11 7.85 2.56 15.26
CA GLY A 11 8.56 3.21 16.37
C GLY A 11 10.02 2.79 16.49
N ASN A 12 10.34 1.56 16.06
CA ASN A 12 11.69 0.99 16.02
C ASN A 12 12.44 1.34 14.72
N LEU A 13 11.77 1.90 13.72
CA LEU A 13 12.38 2.58 12.57
C LEU A 13 12.87 3.99 12.97
N ARG A 14 13.49 4.08 14.16
CA ARG A 14 14.11 5.31 14.65
C ARG A 14 15.35 5.58 13.81
N GLU A 15 15.44 6.77 13.22
CA GLU A 15 16.54 7.16 12.32
C GLU A 15 17.90 7.26 13.04
N ASP A 16 17.89 7.31 14.37
CA ASP A 16 19.06 7.34 15.26
C ASP A 16 19.54 5.94 15.68
N LEU A 17 18.83 4.87 15.31
CA LEU A 17 19.29 3.50 15.56
C LEU A 17 20.33 3.11 14.51
N VAL A 18 21.59 3.32 14.86
CA VAL A 18 22.76 2.89 14.10
C VAL A 18 23.03 1.41 14.41
N ILE A 19 23.31 0.61 13.39
CA ILE A 19 23.76 -0.76 13.58
C ILE A 19 25.23 -0.70 13.98
N GLU A 20 25.59 -1.31 15.12
CA GLU A 20 26.99 -1.31 15.57
C GLU A 20 27.91 -1.86 14.46
N GLY A 21 28.92 -1.06 14.10
CA GLY A 21 29.90 -1.40 13.06
C GLY A 21 29.44 -1.18 11.61
N HIS A 22 28.27 -0.61 11.35
CA HIS A 22 27.79 -0.28 10.00
C HIS A 22 27.59 1.22 9.82
N ALA A 23 27.75 1.70 8.58
CA ALA A 23 27.53 3.11 8.23
C ALA A 23 26.04 3.47 8.15
N ASP A 24 25.21 2.48 7.79
CA ASP A 24 23.78 2.64 7.59
C ASP A 24 22.98 2.41 8.89
N THR A 25 21.86 3.11 9.00
CA THR A 25 20.90 2.96 10.09
C THR A 25 20.01 1.74 9.87
N VAL A 26 19.38 1.23 10.94
CA VAL A 26 18.37 0.15 10.83
C VAL A 26 17.26 0.52 9.84
N ALA A 27 16.88 1.79 9.80
CA ALA A 27 15.85 2.29 8.89
C ALA A 27 16.27 2.22 7.41
N GLU A 28 17.55 2.47 7.12
CA GLU A 28 18.13 2.40 5.78
C GLU A 28 18.24 0.96 5.30
N GLU A 29 18.71 0.05 6.14
CA GLU A 29 18.78 -1.38 5.84
C GLU A 29 17.41 -1.98 5.55
N ILE A 30 16.41 -1.69 6.40
CA ILE A 30 15.05 -2.18 6.16
C ILE A 30 14.51 -1.58 4.85
N ALA A 31 14.70 -0.29 4.61
CA ALA A 31 14.22 0.32 3.37
C ALA A 31 14.91 -0.27 2.12
N ALA A 32 16.21 -0.57 2.21
CA ALA A 32 16.95 -1.24 1.16
C ALA A 32 16.38 -2.62 0.85
N ALA A 33 15.93 -3.38 1.85
CA ALA A 33 15.23 -4.66 1.63
C ALA A 33 13.93 -4.49 0.83
N PHE A 34 13.26 -3.33 0.95
CA PHE A 34 12.09 -2.96 0.12
C PHE A 34 12.46 -2.30 -1.23
N GLY A 35 13.74 -2.21 -1.57
CA GLY A 35 14.21 -1.57 -2.80
C GLY A 35 13.94 -0.06 -2.86
N VAL A 36 13.80 0.60 -1.71
CA VAL A 36 13.50 2.03 -1.59
C VAL A 36 14.41 2.71 -0.57
N SER A 37 14.43 4.05 -0.54
CA SER A 37 15.12 4.77 0.54
C SER A 37 14.25 4.95 1.77
N ALA A 38 14.86 5.11 2.95
CA ALA A 38 14.18 5.26 4.23
C ALA A 38 13.03 6.30 4.22
N PRO A 39 13.16 7.48 3.56
CA PRO A 39 12.05 8.45 3.47
C PRO A 39 10.80 7.92 2.75
N TYR A 40 10.93 7.02 1.78
CA TYR A 40 9.77 6.39 1.12
C TYR A 40 9.07 5.43 2.06
N LEU A 41 9.81 4.49 2.64
CA LEU A 41 9.25 3.49 3.56
C LEU A 41 8.59 4.17 4.76
N LYS A 42 9.26 5.16 5.38
CA LYS A 42 8.68 5.97 6.47
C LYS A 42 7.38 6.65 6.05
N SER A 43 7.34 7.22 4.84
CA SER A 43 6.12 7.85 4.31
C SER A 43 5.00 6.84 4.07
N TRP A 44 5.31 5.63 3.62
CA TRP A 44 4.33 4.56 3.38
C TRP A 44 3.74 4.07 4.68
N LEU A 45 4.58 3.73 5.65
CA LEU A 45 4.14 3.24 6.95
C LEU A 45 3.28 4.29 7.67
N ARG A 46 3.70 5.56 7.69
CA ARG A 46 2.89 6.65 8.28
C ARG A 46 1.53 6.80 7.60
N HIS A 47 1.47 6.64 6.28
CA HIS A 47 0.22 6.67 5.54
C HIS A 47 -0.68 5.47 5.89
N LEU A 48 -0.12 4.26 5.93
CA LEU A 48 -0.86 3.04 6.25
C LEU A 48 -1.35 3.03 7.70
N THR A 49 -0.60 3.60 8.65
CA THR A 49 -1.08 3.80 10.02
C THR A 49 -2.33 4.68 10.06
N MET A 50 -2.37 5.77 9.29
CA MET A 50 -3.57 6.60 9.16
C MET A 50 -4.74 5.82 8.57
N VAL A 51 -4.52 5.12 7.45
CA VAL A 51 -5.56 4.32 6.78
C VAL A 51 -6.13 3.27 7.74
N ARG A 52 -5.27 2.56 8.45
CA ARG A 52 -5.64 1.57 9.46
C ARG A 52 -6.50 2.18 10.57
N ASN A 53 -6.13 3.37 11.07
CA ASN A 53 -6.92 4.08 12.07
C ASN A 53 -8.29 4.50 11.51
N ILE A 54 -8.35 4.90 10.24
CA ILE A 54 -9.63 5.19 9.57
C ILE A 54 -10.53 3.96 9.53
N CYS A 55 -10.00 2.81 9.13
CA CYS A 55 -10.77 1.57 9.06
C CYS A 55 -11.27 1.14 10.45
N ALA A 56 -10.46 1.32 11.49
CA ALA A 56 -10.82 0.92 12.86
C ALA A 56 -11.84 1.86 13.54
N HIS A 57 -11.79 3.17 13.28
CA HIS A 57 -12.57 4.16 14.04
C HIS A 57 -13.73 4.77 13.26
N HIS A 58 -13.66 4.84 11.93
CA HIS A 58 -14.59 5.65 11.15
C HIS A 58 -15.52 4.83 10.25
N ASN A 59 -15.44 3.49 10.29
CA ASN A 59 -16.26 2.50 9.55
C ASN A 59 -16.35 2.68 8.01
N ARG A 60 -15.86 3.79 7.45
CA ARG A 60 -15.94 4.13 6.03
C ARG A 60 -14.60 4.64 5.54
N PHE A 61 -13.99 3.85 4.67
CA PHE A 61 -12.79 4.26 3.93
C PHE A 61 -13.13 4.94 2.59
N TYR A 62 -14.30 4.67 2.03
CA TYR A 62 -14.77 5.15 0.72
C TYR A 62 -15.05 6.67 0.63
N ASN A 63 -14.62 7.29 -0.47
CA ASN A 63 -14.80 8.69 -0.86
C ASN A 63 -14.24 9.69 0.16
N ARG A 64 -12.98 9.50 0.54
CA ARG A 64 -12.25 10.31 1.51
C ARG A 64 -11.07 11.03 0.87
N LEU A 65 -10.78 12.20 1.43
CA LEU A 65 -9.51 12.88 1.20
C LEU A 65 -8.58 12.55 2.36
N LEU A 66 -7.47 11.88 2.05
CA LEU A 66 -6.47 11.46 3.02
C LEU A 66 -5.49 12.60 3.27
N LYS A 67 -5.32 12.96 4.55
CA LYS A 67 -4.44 14.07 4.97
C LYS A 67 -2.97 13.74 4.75
N THR A 68 -2.58 12.50 5.02
CA THR A 68 -1.22 12.00 4.80
C THR A 68 -1.21 11.25 3.48
N ARG A 69 -0.37 11.68 2.54
CA ARG A 69 -0.18 11.01 1.25
C ARG A 69 1.09 10.17 1.28
N PRO A 70 1.10 8.97 0.68
CA PRO A 70 2.33 8.21 0.53
C PRO A 70 3.21 8.87 -0.53
N ARG A 71 4.53 8.87 -0.33
CA ARG A 71 5.49 9.26 -1.37
C ARG A 71 5.44 8.22 -2.49
N MET A 72 5.16 8.63 -3.72
CA MET A 72 5.08 7.71 -4.87
C MET A 72 6.44 7.55 -5.54
N LEU A 73 6.79 6.31 -5.89
CA LEU A 73 7.93 6.03 -6.76
C LEU A 73 7.76 6.72 -8.11
N ARG A 74 8.87 6.95 -8.84
CA ARG A 74 8.83 7.59 -10.16
C ARG A 74 7.85 6.90 -11.11
N ARG A 75 7.83 5.55 -11.13
CA ARG A 75 6.93 4.73 -11.96
C ARG A 75 5.45 4.85 -11.58
N ASP A 76 5.17 5.22 -10.33
CA ASP A 76 3.82 5.28 -9.76
C ASP A 76 3.29 6.72 -9.63
N LYS A 77 4.12 7.72 -9.93
CA LYS A 77 3.81 9.15 -9.71
C LYS A 77 2.51 9.59 -10.40
N LYS A 78 2.16 8.99 -11.55
CA LYS A 78 0.90 9.24 -12.27
C LYS A 78 -0.36 8.92 -11.45
N TRP A 79 -0.25 8.03 -10.45
CA TRP A 79 -1.35 7.65 -9.57
C TRP A 79 -1.40 8.48 -8.29
N SER A 80 -0.51 9.46 -8.12
CA SER A 80 -0.49 10.29 -6.92
C SER A 80 -1.77 11.14 -6.82
N SER A 81 -2.47 11.01 -5.70
CA SER A 81 -3.63 11.84 -5.37
C SER A 81 -3.79 11.94 -3.85
N SER A 82 -4.75 12.75 -3.40
CA SER A 82 -5.23 12.75 -2.01
C SER A 82 -6.38 11.76 -1.78
N ARG A 83 -6.76 10.99 -2.80
CA ARG A 83 -7.75 9.92 -2.72
C ARG A 83 -7.09 8.62 -2.23
N GLU A 84 -7.87 7.56 -2.21
CA GLU A 84 -7.54 6.27 -1.60
C GLU A 84 -6.78 5.35 -2.55
N PHE A 85 -6.88 5.52 -3.88
CA PHE A 85 -6.17 4.67 -4.84
C PHE A 85 -4.64 4.57 -4.59
N PRO A 86 -3.89 5.65 -4.25
CA PRO A 86 -2.48 5.55 -3.84
C PRO A 86 -2.20 4.57 -2.70
N THR A 87 -3.18 4.31 -1.83
CA THR A 87 -3.06 3.32 -0.75
C THR A 87 -2.88 1.92 -1.33
N PHE A 88 -3.66 1.55 -2.36
CA PHE A 88 -3.58 0.24 -3.02
C PHE A 88 -2.25 0.07 -3.76
N ILE A 89 -1.74 1.13 -4.40
CA ILE A 89 -0.39 1.12 -4.99
C ILE A 89 0.67 0.91 -3.91
N THR A 90 0.54 1.59 -2.77
CA THR A 90 1.49 1.46 -1.65
C THR A 90 1.49 0.04 -1.10
N LEU A 91 0.30 -0.57 -0.92
CA LEU A 91 0.16 -1.96 -0.50
C LEU A 91 0.82 -2.90 -1.50
N LYS A 92 0.53 -2.76 -2.81
CA LYS A 92 1.18 -3.54 -3.87
C LYS A 92 2.70 -3.53 -3.72
N ARG A 93 3.32 -2.35 -3.56
CA ARG A 93 4.79 -2.23 -3.45
C ARG A 93 5.37 -2.90 -2.21
N ILE A 94 4.62 -2.96 -1.10
CA ILE A 94 5.05 -3.68 0.10
C ILE A 94 4.93 -5.19 -0.12
N TYR A 95 3.82 -5.66 -0.69
CA TYR A 95 3.58 -7.08 -0.93
C TYR A 95 4.53 -7.66 -1.98
N GLU A 96 4.86 -6.92 -3.04
CA GLU A 96 5.86 -7.30 -4.06
C GLU A 96 7.24 -7.69 -3.47
N VAL A 97 7.52 -7.31 -2.22
CA VAL A 97 8.76 -7.65 -1.52
C VAL A 97 8.51 -8.64 -0.39
N SER A 98 7.47 -8.43 0.42
CA SER A 98 7.28 -9.18 1.67
C SER A 98 6.45 -10.46 1.51
N TRP A 99 5.52 -10.48 0.56
CA TRP A 99 4.46 -11.49 0.41
C TRP A 99 4.03 -11.57 -1.06
N VAL A 100 4.93 -12.08 -1.89
CA VAL A 100 4.77 -12.06 -3.35
C VAL A 100 3.56 -12.92 -3.76
N ASP A 101 3.41 -14.08 -3.14
CA ASP A 101 2.37 -15.06 -3.49
C ASP A 101 0.99 -14.61 -2.98
N GLU A 102 0.94 -13.85 -1.88
CA GLU A 102 -0.31 -13.41 -1.25
C GLU A 102 -0.92 -12.17 -1.92
N TRP A 103 -0.14 -11.38 -2.67
CA TRP A 103 -0.68 -10.21 -3.36
C TRP A 103 -1.80 -10.57 -4.33
N GLU A 104 -1.61 -11.65 -5.09
CA GLU A 104 -2.62 -12.11 -6.05
C GLU A 104 -3.93 -12.51 -5.36
N GLU A 105 -3.84 -13.21 -4.22
CA GLU A 105 -5.01 -13.64 -3.46
C GLU A 105 -5.79 -12.43 -2.91
N GLU A 106 -5.09 -11.47 -2.30
CA GLU A 106 -5.69 -10.24 -1.79
C GLU A 106 -6.32 -9.40 -2.91
N LEU A 107 -5.67 -9.36 -4.07
CA LEU A 107 -6.15 -8.64 -5.23
C LEU A 107 -7.40 -9.31 -5.87
N ARG A 108 -7.44 -10.65 -5.91
CA ARG A 108 -8.64 -11.41 -6.31
C ARG A 108 -9.79 -11.18 -5.32
N ALA A 109 -9.51 -11.16 -4.03
CA ALA A 109 -10.51 -10.86 -3.00
C ALA A 109 -11.08 -9.43 -3.17
N LEU A 110 -10.22 -8.44 -3.43
CA LEU A 110 -10.63 -7.07 -3.74
C LEU A 110 -11.50 -7.00 -5.00
N ASP A 111 -11.12 -7.70 -6.07
CA ASP A 111 -11.87 -7.71 -7.32
C ASP A 111 -13.25 -8.36 -7.17
N SER A 112 -13.31 -9.49 -6.46
CA SER A 112 -14.56 -10.18 -6.12
C SER A 112 -15.49 -9.30 -5.28
N LEU A 113 -14.94 -8.59 -4.29
CA LEU A 113 -15.69 -7.65 -3.46
C LEU A 113 -16.28 -6.52 -4.32
N ILE A 114 -15.48 -5.88 -5.15
CA ILE A 114 -15.93 -4.78 -6.03
C ILE A 114 -17.02 -5.28 -6.99
N SER A 115 -16.81 -6.46 -7.59
CA SER A 115 -17.74 -7.04 -8.56
C SER A 115 -19.08 -7.45 -7.93
N SER A 116 -19.09 -7.77 -6.63
CA SER A 116 -20.30 -8.06 -5.86
C SER A 116 -21.16 -6.81 -5.60
N TYR A 117 -20.59 -5.60 -5.76
CA TYR A 117 -21.28 -4.33 -5.53
C TYR A 117 -21.18 -3.38 -6.75
N PRO A 118 -21.76 -3.75 -7.92
CA PRO A 118 -21.62 -2.99 -9.17
C PRO A 118 -22.23 -1.58 -9.12
N SER A 119 -23.13 -1.31 -8.18
CA SER A 119 -23.71 0.02 -7.96
C SER A 119 -22.76 1.00 -7.26
N VAL A 120 -21.63 0.51 -6.71
CA VAL A 120 -20.64 1.33 -6.01
C VAL A 120 -19.57 1.80 -7.00
N SER A 121 -19.56 3.10 -7.28
CA SER A 121 -18.55 3.69 -8.17
C SER A 121 -17.19 3.81 -7.48
N LEU A 122 -16.11 3.36 -8.12
CA LEU A 122 -14.75 3.54 -7.58
C LEU A 122 -14.12 4.90 -7.92
N ARG A 123 -14.74 5.67 -8.81
CA ARG A 123 -14.25 6.99 -9.24
C ARG A 123 -14.03 7.96 -8.07
N PRO A 124 -14.92 8.05 -7.06
CA PRO A 124 -14.69 8.92 -5.90
C PRO A 124 -13.48 8.52 -5.05
N MET A 125 -13.04 7.25 -5.12
CA MET A 125 -11.83 6.76 -4.48
C MET A 125 -10.55 7.01 -5.31
N GLY A 126 -10.69 7.62 -6.48
CA GLY A 126 -9.58 7.91 -7.39
C GLY A 126 -9.10 6.71 -8.20
N PHE A 127 -9.87 5.62 -8.27
CA PHE A 127 -9.51 4.48 -9.10
C PHE A 127 -9.60 4.86 -10.60
N PRO A 128 -8.57 4.52 -11.40
CA PRO A 128 -8.65 4.63 -12.85
C PRO A 128 -9.55 3.53 -13.44
N SER A 129 -9.99 3.70 -14.69
CA SER A 129 -10.78 2.68 -15.39
C SER A 129 -10.03 1.35 -15.54
N ASN A 130 -8.71 1.42 -15.76
CA ASN A 130 -7.84 0.25 -15.89
C ASN A 130 -7.17 -0.18 -14.56
N TRP A 131 -7.79 0.10 -13.41
CA TRP A 131 -7.18 -0.20 -12.10
C TRP A 131 -6.74 -1.66 -11.92
N ARG A 132 -7.46 -2.60 -12.56
CA ARG A 132 -7.15 -4.03 -12.60
C ARG A 132 -5.75 -4.29 -13.17
N GLU A 133 -5.48 -3.78 -14.37
CA GLU A 133 -4.17 -3.83 -15.02
C GLU A 133 -3.09 -3.14 -14.17
N VAL A 134 -3.42 -1.99 -13.57
CA VAL A 134 -2.47 -1.23 -12.74
C VAL A 134 -2.03 -2.03 -11.50
N LEU A 135 -2.98 -2.72 -10.85
CA LEU A 135 -2.71 -3.52 -9.66
C LEU A 135 -2.18 -4.94 -10.00
N GLY A 136 -2.36 -5.40 -11.24
CA GLY A 136 -1.91 -6.72 -11.69
C GLY A 136 -2.97 -7.81 -11.57
N VAL A 137 -4.26 -7.46 -11.69
CA VAL A 137 -5.32 -8.47 -11.92
C VAL A 137 -5.09 -8.97 -13.35
N ASP A 138 -4.66 -10.21 -13.50
CA ASP A 138 -4.67 -10.84 -14.82
C ASP A 138 -6.10 -10.79 -15.37
N PRO A 139 -6.30 -10.43 -16.66
CA PRO A 139 -7.60 -10.63 -17.27
C PRO A 139 -8.01 -12.09 -17.05
N PRO A 140 -9.29 -12.38 -16.72
CA PRO A 140 -9.72 -13.77 -16.56
C PRO A 140 -9.25 -14.52 -17.79
N SER A 141 -8.41 -15.53 -17.57
CA SER A 141 -7.86 -16.38 -18.60
C SER A 141 -9.04 -16.80 -19.46
N THR A 142 -9.10 -16.22 -20.66
CA THR A 142 -10.11 -16.58 -21.63
C THR A 142 -9.74 -18.01 -21.98
N HIS A 143 -10.40 -18.98 -21.37
CA HIS A 143 -10.35 -20.36 -21.84
C HIS A 143 -10.93 -20.31 -23.25
N GLU A 144 -10.05 -20.15 -24.23
CA GLU A 144 -10.34 -20.36 -25.63
C GLU A 144 -10.65 -21.84 -25.82
N SER A 145 -11.90 -22.06 -26.26
CA SER A 145 -12.45 -23.21 -26.99
C SER A 145 -12.51 -24.58 -26.31
#